data_AF-A0AA88DRV9-F1
#
_entry.id   AF-A0AA88DRV9-F1
#
_cell.length_a   1.000
_cell.length_b   1.000
_cell.length_c   1.000
_cell.angle_alpha   90.00
_cell.angle_beta   90.00
_cell.angle_gamma   90.00
#
_symmetry.space_group_name_H-M   'P 1'
#
loop_
_entity.id
_entity.type
_entity.pdbx_description
1 polymer ?
#
loop_
_entity_poly.entity_id
_entity_poly.type
_entity_poly.pdbx_seq_one_letter_code
_entity_poly.pdbx_strand_id
1 'polypeptide(L)'
;MNPARVDTDRDAVTSFYESHPLLFDGTRRSVSVAAWLYDMELIFHICHIEAHLQVSLASRCLIAAARLWWMTLGERQMPNRTWAHFRTTVLARYGPIPNEGAGEPYRDPEIYQDMQHTRYLSYVED
;
A
#
# COMPACT_ATOMS: atom_id res chain seq x y z
N MET A 1 -5.14 -32.85 5.40
CA MET A 1 -5.58 -31.62 4.69
C MET A 1 -6.94 -31.94 4.08
N ASN A 2 -7.98 -31.13 4.32
CA ASN A 2 -9.34 -31.42 3.82
C ASN A 2 -9.40 -31.11 2.31
N PRO A 3 -9.69 -32.08 1.42
CA PRO A 3 -9.69 -31.88 -0.03
C PRO A 3 -10.69 -30.82 -0.49
N ALA A 4 -11.88 -30.76 0.13
CA ALA A 4 -12.87 -29.73 -0.19
C ALA A 4 -12.35 -28.31 0.05
N ARG A 5 -11.54 -28.13 1.10
CA ARG A 5 -10.91 -26.82 1.41
C ARG A 5 -9.87 -26.43 0.37
N VAL A 6 -9.16 -27.40 -0.22
CA VAL A 6 -8.16 -27.13 -1.26
C VAL A 6 -8.83 -26.69 -2.56
N ASP A 7 -9.97 -27.29 -2.91
CA ASP A 7 -10.70 -26.92 -4.11
C ASP A 7 -11.37 -25.54 -3.95
N THR A 8 -11.98 -25.25 -2.81
CA THR A 8 -12.51 -23.91 -2.51
C THR A 8 -11.42 -22.83 -2.51
N ASP A 9 -10.25 -23.10 -1.91
CA ASP A 9 -9.13 -22.15 -1.92
C ASP A 9 -8.63 -21.90 -3.35
N ARG A 10 -8.60 -22.93 -4.20
CA ARG A 10 -8.16 -22.81 -5.60
C ARG A 10 -9.11 -21.94 -6.43
N ASP A 11 -10.41 -22.15 -6.27
CA ASP A 11 -11.43 -21.37 -6.97
C ASP A 11 -11.38 -19.91 -6.52
N ALA A 12 -11.30 -19.66 -5.21
CA ALA A 12 -11.13 -18.32 -4.64
C ALA A 12 -9.89 -17.60 -5.18
N VAL A 13 -8.75 -18.30 -5.26
CA VAL A 13 -7.52 -17.76 -5.86
C VAL A 13 -7.71 -17.43 -7.35
N THR A 14 -8.44 -18.26 -8.08
CA THR A 14 -8.71 -18.04 -9.52
C THR A 14 -9.58 -16.79 -9.72
N SER A 15 -10.70 -16.70 -9.00
CA SER A 15 -11.60 -15.54 -9.05
C SER A 15 -10.91 -14.24 -8.65
N PHE A 16 -9.98 -14.28 -7.68
CA PHE A 16 -9.16 -13.13 -7.33
C PHE A 16 -8.37 -12.60 -8.53
N TYR A 17 -7.69 -13.47 -9.30
CA TYR A 17 -6.90 -13.03 -10.45
C TYR A 17 -7.76 -12.59 -11.64
N GLU A 18 -8.91 -13.22 -11.84
CA GLU A 18 -9.91 -12.82 -12.86
C GLU A 18 -10.53 -11.45 -12.57
N SER A 19 -10.50 -11.00 -11.31
CA SER A 19 -10.96 -9.67 -10.90
C SER A 19 -9.98 -8.55 -11.25
N HIS A 20 -8.82 -8.87 -11.84
CA HIS A 20 -7.78 -7.91 -12.24
C HIS A 20 -7.39 -6.92 -11.11
N PRO A 21 -6.90 -7.45 -9.97
CA PRO A 21 -6.61 -6.65 -8.79
C PRO A 21 -5.57 -5.56 -9.08
N LEU A 22 -5.74 -4.39 -8.47
CA LEU A 22 -4.80 -3.29 -8.62
C LEU A 22 -3.41 -3.67 -8.10
N LEU A 23 -2.38 -3.29 -8.86
CA LEU A 23 -0.99 -3.43 -8.45
C LEU A 23 -0.52 -2.18 -7.71
N PHE A 24 0.35 -2.36 -6.71
CA PHE A 24 0.86 -1.26 -5.90
C PHE A 24 2.39 -1.26 -5.84
N ASP A 25 3.01 -0.19 -6.35
CA ASP A 25 4.47 -0.04 -6.43
C ASP A 25 5.09 0.68 -5.22
N GLY A 26 4.25 1.25 -4.35
CA GLY A 26 4.70 2.01 -3.18
C GLY A 26 5.03 3.48 -3.47
N THR A 27 4.75 3.98 -4.67
CA THR A 27 5.00 5.37 -5.04
C THR A 27 3.77 6.24 -4.79
N ARG A 28 3.98 7.49 -4.38
CA ARG A 28 2.88 8.45 -4.19
C ARG A 28 2.24 8.96 -5.49
N ARG A 29 2.90 8.73 -6.63
CA ARG A 29 2.45 9.17 -7.96
C ARG A 29 1.54 8.15 -8.66
N SER A 30 1.55 6.90 -8.20
CA SER A 30 0.70 5.83 -8.71
C SER A 30 -0.64 5.79 -7.95
N VAL A 31 -1.35 4.65 -8.02
CA VAL A 31 -2.56 4.40 -7.23
C VAL A 31 -2.28 4.69 -5.74
N SER A 32 -3.17 5.47 -5.11
CA SER A 32 -3.02 5.75 -3.68
C SER A 32 -3.16 4.44 -2.89
N VAL A 33 -2.41 4.33 -1.80
CA VAL A 33 -2.49 3.14 -0.92
C VAL A 33 -3.92 2.90 -0.43
N ALA A 34 -4.70 3.97 -0.23
CA ALA A 34 -6.09 3.88 0.20
C ALA A 34 -6.98 3.27 -0.90
N ALA A 35 -6.81 3.70 -2.16
CA ALA A 35 -7.55 3.13 -3.29
C ALA A 35 -7.17 1.66 -3.52
N TRP A 36 -5.88 1.33 -3.42
CA TRP A 36 -5.41 -0.04 -3.54
C TRP A 36 -5.97 -0.95 -2.43
N LEU A 37 -5.94 -0.50 -1.17
CA LEU A 37 -6.50 -1.27 -0.06
C LEU A 37 -8.01 -1.47 -0.20
N TYR A 38 -8.74 -0.44 -0.65
CA TYR A 38 -10.16 -0.54 -0.92
C TYR A 38 -10.46 -1.59 -2.00
N ASP A 39 -9.69 -1.60 -3.09
CA ASP A 39 -9.80 -2.59 -4.16
C ASP A 39 -9.59 -4.03 -3.64
N MET A 40 -8.54 -4.26 -2.83
CA MET A 40 -8.31 -5.57 -2.21
C MET A 40 -9.50 -5.99 -1.32
N GLU A 41 -10.02 -5.09 -0.48
CA GLU A 41 -11.15 -5.38 0.40
C GLU A 41 -12.44 -5.68 -0.38
N LEU A 42 -12.67 -4.96 -1.48
CA LEU A 42 -13.80 -5.19 -2.36
C LEU A 42 -13.71 -6.56 -3.05
N ILE A 43 -12.56 -6.92 -3.60
CA ILE A 43 -12.35 -8.23 -4.24
C ILE A 43 -12.46 -9.35 -3.21
N PHE A 44 -11.92 -9.17 -2.00
CA PHE A 44 -12.09 -10.16 -0.93
C PHE A 44 -13.55 -10.41 -0.58
N HIS A 45 -14.36 -9.35 -0.57
CA HIS A 45 -15.78 -9.46 -0.32
C HIS A 45 -16.51 -10.17 -1.47
N ILE A 46 -16.29 -9.74 -2.72
CA ILE A 46 -16.98 -10.27 -3.91
C ILE A 46 -16.60 -11.73 -4.19
N CYS A 47 -15.31 -12.07 -4.09
CA CYS A 47 -14.80 -13.41 -4.37
C CYS A 47 -14.84 -14.33 -3.13
N HIS A 48 -15.42 -13.89 -2.02
CA HIS A 48 -15.48 -14.64 -0.76
C HIS A 48 -14.12 -15.18 -0.31
N ILE A 49 -13.08 -14.34 -0.37
CA ILE A 49 -11.71 -14.75 -0.02
C ILE A 49 -11.57 -14.93 1.48
N GLU A 50 -11.30 -16.17 1.88
CA GLU A 50 -11.06 -16.57 3.26
C GLU A 50 -9.84 -15.86 3.88
N ALA A 51 -9.93 -15.59 5.18
CA ALA A 51 -8.96 -14.76 5.91
C ALA A 51 -7.50 -15.27 5.81
N HIS A 52 -7.29 -16.59 5.72
CA HIS A 52 -5.94 -17.17 5.59
C HIS A 52 -5.29 -16.91 4.23
N LEU A 53 -6.07 -16.56 3.20
CA LEU A 53 -5.58 -16.27 1.84
C LEU A 53 -5.35 -14.78 1.59
N GLN A 54 -6.11 -13.91 2.25
CA GLN A 54 -6.13 -12.46 1.98
C GLN A 54 -4.73 -11.83 1.94
N VAL A 55 -3.93 -12.01 2.99
CA VAL A 55 -2.56 -11.44 3.06
C VAL A 55 -1.65 -12.03 1.98
N SER A 56 -1.77 -13.33 1.71
CA SER A 56 -0.98 -14.00 0.69
C SER A 56 -1.32 -13.48 -0.72
N LEU A 57 -2.59 -13.20 -1.00
CA LEU A 57 -3.03 -12.66 -2.27
C LEU A 57 -2.67 -11.18 -2.44
N ALA A 58 -3.01 -10.33 -1.47
CA ALA A 58 -2.65 -8.91 -1.52
C ALA A 58 -1.14 -8.68 -1.62
N SER A 59 -0.33 -9.47 -0.90
CA SER A 59 1.14 -9.34 -0.98
C SER A 59 1.72 -9.66 -2.36
N ARG A 60 1.02 -10.45 -3.20
CA ARG A 60 1.41 -10.70 -4.59
C ARG A 60 1.12 -9.52 -5.52
N CYS A 61 0.19 -8.65 -5.14
CA CYS A 61 -0.11 -7.41 -5.87
C CYS A 61 0.83 -6.25 -5.50
N LEU A 62 1.70 -6.42 -4.50
CA LEU A 62 2.81 -5.52 -4.25
C LEU A 62 3.89 -5.75 -5.32
N ILE A 63 4.31 -4.66 -5.96
CA ILE A 63 5.36 -4.67 -6.99
C ILE A 63 6.49 -3.70 -6.62
N ALA A 64 7.60 -3.75 -7.37
CA ALA A 64 8.73 -2.83 -7.24
C ALA A 64 9.18 -2.59 -5.78
N ALA A 65 9.27 -1.33 -5.35
CA ALA A 65 9.75 -0.95 -4.02
C ALA A 65 8.85 -1.47 -2.89
N ALA A 66 7.53 -1.53 -3.10
CA ALA A 66 6.59 -2.09 -2.13
C ALA A 66 6.82 -3.58 -1.89
N ARG A 67 7.08 -4.35 -2.95
CA ARG A 67 7.39 -5.77 -2.85
C ARG A 67 8.67 -6.02 -2.07
N LEU A 68 9.74 -5.29 -2.41
CA LEU A 68 11.03 -5.41 -1.73
C LEU A 68 10.91 -5.10 -0.24
N TRP A 69 10.25 -4.01 0.11
CA TRP A 69 9.99 -3.65 1.50
C TRP A 69 9.17 -4.71 2.24
N TRP A 70 8.11 -5.25 1.62
CA TRP A 70 7.32 -6.29 2.26
C TRP A 70 8.15 -7.57 2.54
N MET A 71 9.04 -7.93 1.63
CA MET A 71 9.94 -9.08 1.79
C MET A 71 10.96 -8.89 2.93
N THR A 72 11.44 -7.66 3.19
CA THR A 72 12.38 -7.42 4.29
C THR A 72 11.75 -7.65 5.67
N LEU A 73 10.43 -7.62 5.77
CA LEU A 73 9.72 -7.96 7.01
C LEU A 73 9.73 -9.47 7.30
N GLY A 74 10.00 -10.33 6.30
CA GLY A 74 10.37 -11.75 6.45
C GLY A 74 9.40 -12.64 7.25
N GLU A 75 9.94 -13.71 7.84
CA GLU A 75 9.26 -14.62 8.79
C GLU A 75 8.80 -13.91 10.08
N ARG A 76 9.36 -12.73 10.35
CA ARG A 76 9.11 -11.93 11.56
C ARG A 76 7.64 -11.55 11.74
N GLN A 77 6.87 -11.54 10.66
CA GLN A 77 5.44 -11.22 10.63
C GLN A 77 4.53 -12.47 10.58
N MET A 78 5.06 -13.70 10.55
CA MET A 78 4.25 -14.95 10.45
C MET A 78 3.16 -15.11 11.52
N PRO A 79 3.38 -14.80 12.82
CA PRO A 79 2.32 -14.94 13.82
C PRO A 79 1.18 -13.91 13.68
N ASN A 80 1.39 -12.82 12.93
CA ASN A 80 0.45 -11.71 12.79
C ASN A 80 -0.04 -11.52 11.34
N ARG A 81 -0.11 -12.59 10.53
CA ARG A 81 -0.63 -12.54 9.14
C ARG A 81 -2.15 -12.40 9.06
N THR A 82 -2.73 -11.48 9.83
CA THR A 82 -4.12 -11.07 9.64
C THR A 82 -4.18 -9.92 8.64
N TRP A 83 -5.31 -9.81 7.94
CA TRP A 83 -5.54 -8.68 7.05
C TRP A 83 -5.45 -7.34 7.78
N ALA A 84 -6.00 -7.25 9.01
CA ALA A 84 -5.96 -6.04 9.82
C ALA A 84 -4.52 -5.57 10.09
N HIS A 85 -3.62 -6.48 10.46
CA HIS A 85 -2.21 -6.15 10.70
C HIS A 85 -1.50 -5.74 9.42
N PHE A 86 -1.74 -6.47 8.32
CA PHE A 86 -1.22 -6.15 7.00
C PHE A 86 -1.61 -4.73 6.58
N ARG A 87 -2.92 -4.42 6.65
CA ARG A 87 -3.49 -3.12 6.30
C ARG A 87 -2.87 -1.99 7.10
N THR A 88 -2.78 -2.14 8.43
CA THR A 88 -2.17 -1.13 9.30
C THR A 88 -0.69 -0.92 8.97
N THR A 89 0.06 -2.00 8.69
CA THR A 89 1.48 -1.92 8.36
C THR A 89 1.70 -1.19 7.02
N VAL A 90 0.90 -1.51 6.01
CA VAL A 90 0.97 -0.86 4.69
C VAL A 90 0.55 0.61 4.76
N LEU A 91 -0.51 0.94 5.51
CA LEU A 91 -0.94 2.33 5.74
C LEU A 91 0.11 3.13 6.52
N ALA A 92 0.73 2.57 7.55
CA ALA A 92 1.77 3.27 8.29
C ALA A 92 2.98 3.61 7.41
N ARG A 93 3.27 2.77 6.41
CA ARG A 93 4.40 2.96 5.50
C ARG A 93 4.12 3.92 4.35
N TYR A 94 2.96 3.77 3.70
CA TYR A 94 2.64 4.44 2.44
C TYR A 94 1.44 5.40 2.52
N GLY A 95 0.77 5.43 3.67
CA GLY A 95 -0.31 6.36 3.95
C GLY A 95 0.18 7.81 3.89
N PRO A 96 -0.78 8.75 3.82
CA PRO A 96 -0.44 10.15 4.04
C PRO A 96 0.25 10.28 5.39
N ILE A 97 1.36 11.03 5.43
CA ILE A 97 1.94 11.43 6.72
C ILE A 97 0.84 12.21 7.42
N PRO A 98 0.42 11.82 8.64
CA PRO A 98 -0.48 12.64 9.42
C PRO A 98 0.17 14.02 9.51
N ASN A 99 -0.53 15.06 9.05
CA ASN A 99 -0.16 16.41 9.46
C ASN A 99 -0.37 16.44 10.97
N GLU A 100 0.66 16.12 11.75
CA GLU A 100 0.76 16.53 13.13
C GLU A 100 0.94 18.04 13.13
N GLY A 101 -0.16 18.76 12.88
CA GLY A 101 -0.14 20.20 12.72
C GLY A 101 -1.30 20.76 11.91
N ALA A 102 -2.40 21.07 12.57
CA ALA A 102 -3.03 22.37 12.39
C ALA A 102 -2.10 23.48 12.97
N GLY A 103 -0.86 23.51 12.50
CA GLY A 103 0.23 24.33 13.02
C GLY A 103 1.57 23.86 12.46
N GLU A 104 2.07 24.58 11.46
CA GLU A 104 3.36 24.44 10.76
C GLU A 104 3.48 23.29 9.73
N PRO A 105 3.65 23.61 8.42
CA PRO A 105 3.92 22.60 7.40
C PRO A 105 5.32 22.02 7.57
N TYR A 106 5.44 20.70 7.44
CA TYR A 106 6.72 19.98 7.35
C TYR A 106 7.63 20.65 6.29
N ARG A 107 8.68 21.32 6.77
CA ARG A 107 9.64 22.09 5.98
C ARG A 107 10.71 21.13 5.44
N ASP A 108 10.62 20.80 4.16
CA ASP A 108 11.77 20.27 3.43
C ASP A 108 12.81 21.41 3.27
N PRO A 109 14.04 21.28 3.80
CA PRO A 109 15.06 22.32 3.71
C PRO A 109 15.45 22.67 2.27
N GLU A 110 15.39 21.71 1.34
CA GLU A 110 15.75 21.94 -0.06
C GLU A 110 14.68 22.77 -0.78
N ILE A 111 13.39 22.52 -0.47
CA ILE A 111 12.27 23.30 -1.04
C ILE A 111 12.33 24.77 -0.57
N TYR A 112 12.79 25.04 0.66
CA TYR A 112 12.91 26.42 1.17
C TYR A 112 14.03 27.20 0.48
N GLN A 113 15.16 26.54 0.18
CA GLN A 113 16.26 27.17 -0.55
C GLN A 113 15.85 27.49 -1.99
N ASP A 114 15.14 26.57 -2.65
CA ASP A 114 14.67 26.76 -4.03
C ASP A 114 13.59 27.85 -4.11
N MET A 115 12.67 27.92 -3.13
CA MET A 115 11.67 28.97 -3.04
C MET A 115 12.27 30.36 -2.75
N GLN A 116 13.31 30.44 -1.91
CA GLN A 116 13.99 31.72 -1.69
C GLN A 116 14.81 32.16 -2.91
N HIS A 117 15.46 31.23 -3.60
CA HIS A 117 16.24 31.54 -4.80
C HIS A 117 15.33 32.03 -5.94
N THR A 118 14.21 31.35 -6.17
CA THR A 118 13.23 31.73 -7.21
C THR A 118 12.59 33.08 -6.91
N ARG A 119 12.27 33.33 -5.63
CA ARG A 119 11.66 34.60 -5.20
C ARG A 119 12.65 35.76 -5.23
N TYR A 120 13.94 35.53 -4.95
CA TYR A 120 14.96 36.57 -5.03
C TYR A 120 15.24 36.99 -6.47
N LEU A 121 15.27 36.03 -7.41
CA LEU A 121 15.47 36.32 -8.84
C LEU A 121 14.33 37.15 -9.42
N SER A 122 13.08 36.95 -8.98
CA SER A 122 11.95 37.78 -9.41
C SER A 122 11.94 39.22 -8.88
N TYR A 123 12.81 39.58 -7.92
CA TYR A 123 12.93 40.95 -7.41
C TYR A 123 14.16 41.70 -7.95
N VAL A 124 15.05 41.02 -8.68
CA VAL A 124 16.30 41.61 -9.19
C VAL A 124 16.23 41.91 -10.70
N GLU A 125 15.16 41.48 -11.38
CA GLU A 125 14.94 41.71 -12.82
C GLU A 125 13.94 42.83 -13.15
N ASP A 126 13.50 43.66 -12.19
CA ASP A 126 12.75 44.91 -12.42
C ASP A 126 13.50 46.15 -11.92
#